data_AF-D4MXJ2-F1
#
_entry.id   AF-D4MXJ2-F1
#
_cell.length_a   1.000
_cell.length_b   1.000
_cell.length_c   1.000
_cell.angle_alpha   90.00
_cell.angle_beta   90.00
_cell.angle_gamma   90.00
#
_symmetry.space_group_name_H-M   'P 1'
#
loop_
_entity.id
_entity.type
_entity.pdbx_description
1 polymer ?
#
loop_
_entity_poly.entity_id
_entity_poly.type
_entity_poly.pdbx_seq_one_letter_code
_entity_poly.pdbx_strand_id
1 'polypeptide(L)'
;MESENQRVKFLDVGHGDSSVIYLNSGHSENENVVIVDIVDSDKLLTELTSHKIKVVDLIIISHSDADHCRGVNDFLEKYMAVGIVKNICFNLDKRQPTKTMKLILKKFIEIYQKQRITLLTGQNDTSVQKRELISNDKSKLFLIYPNVAESTEAYLKNDTNNTSIVCLLENDVCNVLFLGI
;
A
#
# COMPACT_ATOMS: atom_id res chain seq x y z
N MET A 1 11.61 -23.65 -15.60
CA MET A 1 11.93 -22.45 -14.81
C MET A 1 10.90 -21.41 -15.19
N GLU A 2 9.84 -21.25 -14.39
CA GLU A 2 9.03 -20.04 -14.49
C GLU A 2 9.94 -18.88 -14.12
N SER A 3 10.02 -17.89 -15.01
CA SER A 3 10.89 -16.73 -14.87
C SER A 3 10.63 -16.03 -13.54
N GLU A 4 11.70 -15.74 -12.81
CA GLU A 4 11.77 -14.86 -11.63
C GLU A 4 11.44 -13.40 -12.01
N ASN A 5 10.22 -13.21 -12.50
CA ASN A 5 9.76 -11.94 -13.00
C ASN A 5 9.06 -11.17 -11.90
N GLN A 6 9.26 -9.86 -11.95
CA GLN A 6 8.37 -8.92 -11.28
C GLN A 6 6.93 -9.21 -11.71
N ARG A 7 6.02 -9.24 -10.74
CA ARG A 7 4.60 -9.52 -11.00
C ARG A 7 3.72 -8.62 -10.16
N VAL A 8 2.59 -8.25 -10.74
CA VAL A 8 1.51 -7.53 -10.08
C VAL A 8 0.29 -8.42 -10.10
N LYS A 9 -0.29 -8.67 -8.93
CA LYS A 9 -1.52 -9.44 -8.76
C LYS A 9 -2.62 -8.49 -8.32
N PHE A 10 -3.59 -8.24 -9.18
CA PHE A 10 -4.87 -7.63 -8.80
C PHE A 10 -5.78 -8.72 -8.26
N LEU A 11 -6.26 -8.55 -7.03
CA LEU A 11 -7.17 -9.49 -6.39
C LEU A 11 -8.60 -9.17 -6.78
N ASP A 12 -9.34 -10.19 -7.18
CA ASP A 12 -10.78 -10.06 -7.41
C ASP A 12 -11.49 -9.95 -6.06
N VAL A 13 -11.80 -8.71 -5.64
CA VAL A 13 -12.45 -8.39 -4.35
C VAL A 13 -13.89 -7.88 -4.52
N GLY A 14 -14.44 -7.99 -5.73
CA GLY A 14 -15.75 -7.46 -6.10
C GLY A 14 -15.73 -5.95 -6.34
N HIS A 15 -15.81 -5.16 -5.27
CA HIS A 15 -15.79 -3.69 -5.32
C HIS A 15 -14.57 -3.12 -4.63
N GLY A 16 -13.89 -2.19 -5.32
CA GLY A 16 -12.69 -1.51 -4.88
C GLY A 16 -11.40 -2.25 -5.26
N ASP A 17 -10.28 -1.80 -4.68
CA ASP A 17 -8.95 -2.21 -5.12
C ASP A 17 -8.20 -3.03 -4.06
N SER A 18 -7.51 -4.08 -4.49
CA SER A 18 -6.56 -4.80 -3.63
C SER A 18 -5.53 -5.45 -4.54
N SER A 19 -4.26 -5.12 -4.36
CA SER A 19 -3.20 -5.65 -5.21
C SER A 19 -1.92 -5.94 -4.45
N VAL A 20 -1.17 -6.90 -4.98
CA VAL A 20 0.15 -7.31 -4.47
C VAL A 20 1.18 -7.12 -5.56
N ILE A 21 2.24 -6.38 -5.25
CA ILE A 21 3.39 -6.17 -6.12
C ILE A 21 4.54 -6.96 -5.54
N TYR A 22 5.10 -7.82 -6.38
CA TYR A 22 6.24 -8.66 -6.07
C TYR A 22 7.44 -8.16 -6.85
N LEU A 23 8.38 -7.54 -6.14
CA LEU A 23 9.59 -6.95 -6.69
C LEU A 23 10.74 -7.95 -6.58
N ASN A 24 10.80 -8.89 -7.53
CA ASN A 24 11.87 -9.89 -7.58
C ASN A 24 13.16 -9.30 -8.15
N SER A 25 14.23 -9.31 -7.34
CA SER A 25 15.59 -9.27 -7.85
C SER A 25 15.95 -10.71 -8.21
N GLY A 26 16.01 -11.07 -9.49
CA GLY A 26 16.23 -12.45 -9.98
C GLY A 26 17.57 -13.13 -9.60
N HIS A 27 18.14 -12.78 -8.45
CA HIS A 27 19.38 -13.29 -7.86
C HIS A 27 19.33 -13.34 -6.33
N SER A 28 18.25 -12.91 -5.65
CA SER A 28 18.20 -12.87 -4.18
C SER A 28 16.98 -13.59 -3.61
N GLU A 29 17.17 -14.22 -2.45
CA GLU A 29 16.11 -14.87 -1.67
C GLU A 29 15.11 -13.87 -1.06
N ASN A 30 15.32 -12.55 -1.23
CA ASN A 30 14.48 -11.51 -0.66
C ASN A 30 13.64 -10.83 -1.73
N GLU A 31 12.46 -11.41 -1.99
CA GLU A 31 11.38 -10.77 -2.72
C GLU A 31 10.82 -9.60 -1.90
N ASN A 32 10.92 -8.38 -2.42
CA ASN A 32 10.27 -7.22 -1.80
C ASN A 32 8.78 -7.26 -2.13
N VAL A 33 7.91 -7.27 -1.12
CA VAL A 33 6.46 -7.37 -1.30
C VAL A 33 5.77 -6.09 -0.87
N VAL A 34 5.00 -5.51 -1.80
CA VAL A 34 4.15 -4.34 -1.56
C VAL A 34 2.70 -4.73 -1.71
N ILE A 35 1.84 -4.22 -0.84
CA ILE A 35 0.40 -4.35 -0.91
C ILE A 35 -0.19 -2.96 -1.14
N VAL A 36 -1.05 -2.81 -2.13
CA VAL A 36 -1.81 -1.57 -2.37
C VAL A 36 -3.27 -1.88 -2.15
N ASP A 37 -3.84 -1.25 -1.12
CA ASP A 37 -5.18 -1.45 -0.58
C ASP A 37 -5.49 -2.88 -0.11
N ILE A 38 -6.43 -2.99 0.84
CA ILE A 38 -6.81 -4.26 1.47
C ILE A 38 -8.32 -4.27 1.74
N VAL A 39 -9.04 -4.90 0.82
CA VAL A 39 -10.51 -4.99 0.84
C VAL A 39 -11.00 -6.33 1.40
N ASP A 40 -10.33 -7.41 1.02
CA ASP A 40 -10.62 -8.78 1.42
C ASP A 40 -9.34 -9.40 1.98
N SER A 41 -9.30 -9.49 3.32
CA SER A 41 -8.16 -10.01 4.07
C SER A 41 -7.91 -11.49 3.77
N ASP A 42 -8.95 -12.32 3.66
CA ASP A 42 -8.79 -13.77 3.48
C ASP A 42 -8.23 -14.10 2.08
N LYS A 43 -8.66 -13.36 1.04
CA LYS A 43 -8.07 -13.48 -0.30
C LYS A 43 -6.61 -13.07 -0.33
N LEU A 44 -6.28 -11.95 0.31
CA LEU A 44 -4.89 -11.49 0.42
C LEU A 44 -4.02 -12.49 1.18
N LEU A 45 -4.50 -13.00 2.32
CA LEU A 45 -3.79 -14.02 3.11
C LEU A 45 -3.59 -15.30 2.30
N THR A 46 -4.57 -15.72 1.51
CA THR A 46 -4.46 -16.88 0.62
C THR A 46 -3.36 -16.67 -0.42
N GLU A 47 -3.32 -15.49 -1.05
CA GLU A 47 -2.29 -15.12 -2.04
C GLU A 47 -0.88 -15.06 -1.43
N LEU A 48 -0.73 -14.47 -0.23
CA LEU A 48 0.56 -14.43 0.45
C LEU A 48 1.02 -15.81 0.93
N THR A 49 0.08 -16.65 1.39
CA THR A 49 0.39 -18.00 1.90
C THR A 49 0.81 -18.95 0.77
N SER A 50 0.11 -18.91 -0.38
CA SER A 50 0.44 -19.75 -1.54
C SER A 50 1.86 -19.46 -2.08
N HIS A 51 2.33 -18.22 -1.92
CA HIS A 51 3.67 -17.78 -2.30
C HIS A 51 4.67 -17.76 -1.14
N LYS A 52 4.30 -18.28 0.04
CA LYS A 52 5.15 -18.40 1.23
C LYS A 52 5.75 -17.06 1.69
N ILE A 53 5.04 -15.95 1.50
CA ILE A 53 5.50 -14.61 1.86
C ILE A 53 5.51 -14.46 3.37
N LYS A 54 6.69 -14.20 3.93
CA LYS A 54 6.89 -13.97 5.38
C LYS A 54 7.07 -12.51 5.75
N VAL A 55 7.42 -11.67 4.78
CA VAL A 55 7.70 -10.26 4.98
C VAL A 55 6.92 -9.46 3.94
N VAL A 56 6.17 -8.47 4.41
CA VAL A 56 5.56 -7.42 3.61
C VAL A 56 6.34 -6.14 3.90
N ASP A 57 7.03 -5.63 2.90
CA ASP A 57 7.89 -4.47 3.04
C ASP A 57 7.09 -3.19 3.16
N LEU A 58 5.96 -3.10 2.46
CA LEU A 58 5.15 -1.89 2.42
C LEU A 58 3.68 -2.22 2.20
N ILE A 59 2.82 -1.64 3.02
CA ILE A 59 1.38 -1.52 2.75
C ILE A 59 1.12 -0.07 2.37
N ILE A 60 0.41 0.15 1.28
CA ILE A 60 -0.05 1.46 0.83
C ILE A 60 -1.57 1.44 0.93
N ILE A 61 -2.13 2.37 1.68
CA ILE A 61 -3.58 2.61 1.73
C ILE A 61 -3.84 3.88 0.94
N SER A 62 -4.42 3.74 -0.25
CA SER A 62 -4.63 4.83 -1.20
C SER A 62 -5.51 5.91 -0.58
N HIS A 63 -6.67 5.53 -0.04
CA HIS A 63 -7.55 6.33 0.79
C HIS A 63 -8.35 5.44 1.77
N SER A 64 -9.10 6.08 2.68
CA SER A 64 -9.75 5.47 3.84
C SER A 64 -11.21 5.09 3.62
N ASP A 65 -11.67 5.05 2.37
CA ASP A 65 -12.98 4.49 2.06
C ASP A 65 -12.98 2.97 2.23
N ALA A 66 -14.16 2.44 2.59
CA ALA A 66 -14.27 1.07 3.07
C ALA A 66 -13.98 0.04 1.97
N ASP A 67 -14.28 0.37 0.73
CA ASP A 67 -13.92 -0.38 -0.46
C ASP A 67 -12.43 -0.33 -0.81
N HIS A 68 -11.58 0.33 -0.02
CA HIS A 68 -10.11 0.24 -0.14
C HIS A 68 -9.45 -0.31 1.12
N CYS A 69 -10.02 -0.07 2.31
CA CYS A 69 -9.33 -0.35 3.56
C CYS A 69 -10.10 -1.22 4.58
N ARG A 70 -11.30 -1.73 4.26
CA ARG A 70 -12.10 -2.49 5.25
C ARG A 70 -11.41 -3.75 5.78
N GLY A 71 -10.53 -4.37 5.00
CA GLY A 71 -9.84 -5.61 5.36
C GLY A 71 -8.56 -5.40 6.18
N VAL A 72 -8.08 -4.16 6.32
CA VAL A 72 -6.76 -3.85 6.90
C VAL A 72 -6.58 -4.41 8.32
N ASN A 73 -7.55 -4.20 9.21
CA ASN A 73 -7.41 -4.63 10.61
C ASN A 73 -7.36 -6.15 10.74
N ASP A 74 -8.25 -6.84 10.04
CA ASP A 74 -8.32 -8.31 10.04
C ASP A 74 -7.04 -8.90 9.43
N PHE A 75 -6.53 -8.31 8.35
CA PHE A 75 -5.26 -8.71 7.74
C PHE A 75 -4.11 -8.55 8.73
N LEU A 76 -3.95 -7.38 9.36
CA LEU A 76 -2.87 -7.13 10.29
C LEU A 76 -2.94 -8.05 11.51
N GLU A 77 -4.13 -8.36 12.02
CA GLU A 77 -4.31 -9.28 13.13
C GLU A 77 -3.89 -10.72 12.77
N LYS A 78 -4.33 -11.23 11.62
CA LYS A 78 -4.03 -12.59 11.16
C LYS A 78 -2.59 -12.74 10.67
N TYR A 79 -2.12 -11.83 9.81
CA TYR A 79 -0.81 -11.94 9.16
C TYR A 79 0.34 -11.74 10.14
N MET A 80 0.25 -10.76 11.05
CA MET A 80 1.34 -10.46 11.99
C MET A 80 1.52 -11.51 13.10
N ALA A 81 0.65 -12.53 13.16
CA ALA A 81 0.87 -13.72 13.97
C ALA A 81 1.93 -14.66 13.37
N VAL A 82 2.15 -14.61 12.05
CA VAL A 82 2.98 -15.56 11.29
C VAL A 82 3.99 -14.91 10.33
N GLY A 83 3.93 -13.59 10.17
CA GLY A 83 4.74 -12.80 9.27
C GLY A 83 5.05 -11.41 9.83
N ILE A 84 5.76 -10.61 9.04
CA ILE A 84 6.26 -9.30 9.40
C ILE A 84 5.74 -8.27 8.40
N VAL A 85 5.20 -7.16 8.89
CA VAL A 85 4.96 -5.95 8.10
C VAL A 85 6.02 -4.94 8.51
N LYS A 86 6.71 -4.31 7.56
CA LYS A 86 7.74 -3.30 7.89
C LYS A 86 7.17 -1.88 7.90
N ASN A 87 6.46 -1.50 6.85
CA ASN A 87 6.00 -0.12 6.65
C ASN A 87 4.52 -0.06 6.29
N ILE A 88 3.84 1.01 6.72
CA ILE A 88 2.49 1.37 6.27
C ILE A 88 2.49 2.83 5.82
N CYS A 89 2.11 3.09 4.57
CA CYS A 89 2.00 4.41 3.96
C CYS A 89 0.52 4.77 3.77
N PHE A 90 0.11 5.92 4.31
CA PHE A 90 -1.28 6.38 4.26
C PHE A 90 -1.36 7.91 4.44
N ASN A 91 -2.53 8.49 4.14
CA ASN A 91 -2.86 9.89 4.42
C ASN A 91 -4.04 10.01 5.41
N LEU A 92 -4.11 11.13 6.12
CA LEU A 92 -5.31 11.54 6.85
C LEU A 92 -6.21 12.33 5.89
N ASP A 93 -7.04 11.61 5.17
CA ASP A 93 -7.78 12.03 3.97
C ASP A 93 -9.22 12.50 4.21
N LYS A 94 -9.69 12.44 5.46
CA LYS A 94 -11.03 12.89 5.87
C LYS A 94 -10.97 13.83 7.06
N ARG A 95 -11.68 14.96 6.97
CA ARG A 95 -11.87 15.90 8.09
C ARG A 95 -12.58 15.26 9.27
N GLN A 96 -13.61 14.46 8.99
CA GLN A 96 -14.33 13.68 9.98
C GLN A 96 -14.06 12.19 9.72
N PRO A 97 -13.25 11.53 10.57
CA PRO A 97 -12.87 10.15 10.32
C PRO A 97 -14.07 9.22 10.47
N THR A 98 -14.26 8.33 9.49
CA THR A 98 -15.29 7.29 9.50
C THR A 98 -15.03 6.27 10.61
N LYS A 99 -16.00 5.40 10.89
CA LYS A 99 -15.80 4.29 11.84
C LYS A 99 -14.63 3.40 11.41
N THR A 100 -14.55 3.07 10.12
CA THR A 100 -13.47 2.27 9.52
C THR A 100 -12.12 2.96 9.71
N MET A 101 -12.01 4.23 9.31
CA MET A 101 -10.77 5.02 9.47
C MET A 101 -10.31 5.06 10.94
N LYS A 102 -11.22 5.30 11.89
CA LYS A 102 -10.87 5.29 13.32
C LYS A 102 -10.32 3.94 13.78
N LEU A 103 -10.89 2.83 13.31
CA LEU A 103 -10.45 1.49 13.69
C LEU A 103 -9.07 1.16 13.11
N ILE A 104 -8.80 1.51 11.85
CA ILE A 104 -7.48 1.26 11.23
C ILE A 104 -6.40 2.13 11.85
N LEU A 105 -6.67 3.42 12.09
CA LEU A 105 -5.67 4.32 12.69
C LEU A 105 -5.33 3.93 14.12
N LYS A 106 -6.32 3.48 14.91
CA LYS A 106 -6.05 2.90 16.24
C LYS A 106 -5.13 1.69 16.15
N LYS A 107 -5.35 0.82 15.18
CA LYS A 107 -4.51 -0.37 14.96
C LYS A 107 -3.09 0.00 14.56
N PHE A 108 -2.92 1.00 13.68
CA PHE A 108 -1.60 1.50 13.28
C PHE A 108 -0.82 2.04 14.47
N ILE A 109 -1.45 2.84 15.33
CA ILE A 109 -0.83 3.36 16.55
C ILE A 109 -0.45 2.22 17.49
N GLU A 110 -1.35 1.25 17.71
CA GLU A 110 -1.11 0.08 18.56
C GLU A 110 0.13 -0.71 18.11
N ILE A 111 0.27 -0.95 16.81
CA ILE A 111 1.38 -1.73 16.24
C ILE A 111 2.69 -0.91 16.25
N TYR A 112 2.62 0.38 15.91
CA TYR A 112 3.77 1.29 15.97
C TYR A 112 4.37 1.38 17.38
N GLN A 113 3.52 1.54 18.41
CA GLN A 113 3.96 1.62 19.81
C GLN A 113 4.65 0.34 20.30
N LYS A 114 4.34 -0.81 19.70
CA LYS A 114 4.99 -2.09 19.99
C LYS A 114 6.34 -2.27 19.26
N GLN A 115 6.86 -1.21 18.61
CA GLN A 115 8.07 -1.15 17.78
C GLN A 115 8.07 -2.04 16.53
N ARG A 116 6.90 -2.48 16.05
CA ARG A 116 6.83 -3.49 14.98
C ARG A 116 6.74 -2.93 13.56
N ILE A 117 6.48 -1.64 13.37
CA ILE A 117 6.31 -1.01 12.04
C ILE A 117 6.80 0.43 12.02
N THR A 118 7.05 0.95 10.82
CA THR A 118 7.17 2.39 10.52
C THR A 118 5.92 2.90 9.81
N LEU A 119 5.44 4.08 10.19
CA LEU A 119 4.32 4.77 9.53
C LEU A 119 4.86 5.87 8.63
N LEU A 120 4.48 5.85 7.35
CA LEU A 120 4.94 6.76 6.30
C LEU A 120 3.79 7.66 5.82
N THR A 121 4.09 8.91 5.51
CA THR A 121 3.12 9.80 4.86
C THR A 121 2.95 9.44 3.39
N GLY A 122 1.73 9.45 2.88
CA GLY A 122 1.39 9.28 1.47
C GLY A 122 1.43 10.57 0.64
N GLN A 123 2.18 11.58 1.08
CA GLN A 123 2.23 12.88 0.43
C GLN A 123 3.66 13.29 0.13
N ASN A 124 3.86 13.95 -1.00
CA ASN A 124 5.13 14.55 -1.42
C ASN A 124 5.20 16.05 -1.10
N ASP A 125 6.41 16.59 -0.99
CA ASP A 125 6.62 18.03 -1.05
C ASP A 125 6.33 18.56 -2.47
N THR A 126 5.97 19.84 -2.60
CA THR A 126 5.65 20.45 -3.91
C THR A 126 6.83 20.48 -4.88
N SER A 127 8.06 20.39 -4.38
CA SER A 127 9.27 20.29 -5.19
C SER A 127 9.57 18.88 -5.69
N VAL A 128 8.86 17.86 -5.17
CA VAL A 128 9.12 16.45 -5.45
C VAL A 128 8.06 15.93 -6.43
N GLN A 129 8.47 15.72 -7.68
CA GLN A 129 7.58 15.16 -8.72
C GLN A 129 7.26 13.67 -8.48
N LYS A 130 8.26 12.90 -8.04
CA LYS A 130 8.10 11.50 -7.67
C LYS A 130 9.06 11.13 -6.55
N ARG A 131 8.58 10.39 -5.55
CA ARG A 131 9.36 9.91 -4.40
C ARG A 131 9.48 8.39 -4.47
N GLU A 132 10.71 7.88 -4.48
CA GLU A 132 10.94 6.43 -4.43
C GLU A 132 10.45 5.87 -3.10
N LEU A 133 9.57 4.86 -3.15
CA LEU A 133 9.05 4.16 -1.97
C LEU A 133 9.85 2.88 -1.70
N ILE A 134 10.13 2.13 -2.77
CA ILE A 134 10.89 0.90 -2.73
C ILE A 134 11.46 0.59 -4.12
N SER A 135 12.62 -0.03 -4.18
CA SER A 135 13.30 -0.37 -5.42
C SER A 135 14.07 -1.68 -5.32
N ASN A 136 14.38 -2.24 -6.47
CA ASN A 136 15.42 -3.24 -6.68
C ASN A 136 16.18 -2.89 -7.98
N ASP A 137 17.08 -3.77 -8.43
CA ASP A 137 17.92 -3.52 -9.61
C ASP A 137 17.14 -3.33 -10.93
N LYS A 138 15.90 -3.82 -11.02
CA LYS A 138 15.08 -3.84 -12.26
C LYS A 138 13.83 -2.97 -12.19
N SER A 139 13.41 -2.59 -11.00
CA SER A 139 12.05 -2.14 -10.75
C SER A 139 12.02 -1.13 -9.62
N LYS A 140 11.21 -0.09 -9.80
CA LYS A 140 11.05 0.97 -8.79
C LYS A 140 9.58 1.32 -8.63
N LEU A 141 9.15 1.44 -7.39
CA LEU A 141 7.82 1.95 -7.05
C LEU A 141 7.97 3.38 -6.52
N PHE A 142 7.28 4.31 -7.15
CA PHE A 142 7.26 5.72 -6.79
C PHE A 142 5.89 6.15 -6.28
N LEU A 143 5.87 7.05 -5.31
CA LEU A 143 4.72 7.90 -5.01
C LEU A 143 4.79 9.14 -5.90
N ILE A 144 3.76 9.38 -6.71
CA ILE A 144 3.72 10.51 -7.65
C ILE A 144 2.64 11.55 -7.31
N TYR A 145 1.65 11.18 -6.50
CA TYR A 145 0.57 12.06 -6.05
C TYR A 145 0.02 11.57 -4.70
N PRO A 146 -0.52 12.45 -3.84
CA PRO A 146 -0.53 13.91 -3.96
C PRO A 146 0.78 14.55 -3.50
N ASN A 147 1.02 15.80 -3.89
CA ASN A 147 1.91 16.71 -3.17
C ASN A 147 1.11 17.64 -2.23
N VAL A 148 1.82 18.46 -1.45
CA VAL A 148 1.20 19.38 -0.47
C VAL A 148 0.15 20.31 -1.09
N ALA A 149 0.37 20.83 -2.29
CA ALA A 149 -0.57 21.74 -2.92
C ALA A 149 -1.88 21.04 -3.27
N GLU A 150 -1.82 19.85 -3.88
CA GLU A 150 -3.05 19.13 -4.25
C GLU A 150 -3.78 18.57 -3.03
N SER A 151 -3.06 18.06 -2.03
CA SER A 151 -3.66 17.69 -0.73
C SER A 151 -4.38 18.87 -0.08
N THR A 152 -3.81 20.08 -0.17
CA THR A 152 -4.42 21.29 0.39
C THR A 152 -5.70 21.67 -0.36
N GLU A 153 -5.69 21.59 -1.70
CA GLU A 153 -6.86 21.86 -2.51
C GLU A 153 -7.99 20.84 -2.24
N ALA A 154 -7.64 19.55 -2.18
CA ALA A 154 -8.56 18.47 -1.86
C ALA A 154 -9.16 18.65 -0.45
N TYR A 155 -8.33 19.05 0.52
CA TYR A 155 -8.80 19.40 1.85
C TYR A 155 -9.84 20.51 1.80
N LEU A 156 -9.62 21.60 1.05
CA LEU A 156 -10.56 22.71 0.93
C LEU A 156 -11.91 22.27 0.33
N LYS A 157 -11.86 21.40 -0.68
CA LYS A 157 -13.04 20.85 -1.37
C LYS A 157 -13.75 19.71 -0.61
N ASN A 158 -13.14 19.20 0.46
CA ASN A 158 -13.59 18.03 1.20
C ASN A 158 -13.73 16.81 0.28
N ASP A 159 -12.73 16.61 -0.57
CA ASP A 159 -12.66 15.55 -1.57
C ASP A 159 -11.62 14.51 -1.18
N THR A 160 -12.07 13.35 -0.71
CA THR A 160 -11.19 12.26 -0.26
C THR A 160 -10.41 11.66 -1.42
N ASN A 161 -11.04 11.43 -2.56
CA ASN A 161 -10.41 10.77 -3.71
C ASN A 161 -9.28 11.63 -4.27
N ASN A 162 -9.40 12.95 -4.19
CA ASN A 162 -8.30 13.85 -4.56
C ASN A 162 -7.13 13.89 -3.55
N THR A 163 -7.18 13.09 -2.48
CA THR A 163 -6.02 12.83 -1.61
C THR A 163 -5.45 11.41 -1.76
N SER A 164 -6.02 10.61 -2.68
CA SER A 164 -5.60 9.24 -2.92
C SER A 164 -4.13 9.16 -3.30
N ILE A 165 -3.41 8.23 -2.66
CA ILE A 165 -2.03 7.95 -3.03
C ILE A 165 -1.99 7.32 -4.42
N VAL A 166 -1.30 7.96 -5.34
CA VAL A 166 -1.02 7.39 -6.67
C VAL A 166 0.41 6.89 -6.72
N CYS A 167 0.56 5.64 -7.12
CA CYS A 167 1.86 5.01 -7.29
C CYS A 167 2.16 4.66 -8.74
N LEU A 168 3.40 4.87 -9.14
CA LEU A 168 3.94 4.48 -10.43
C LEU A 168 5.00 3.39 -10.22
N LEU A 169 4.71 2.20 -10.75
CA LEU A 169 5.68 1.13 -10.86
C LEU A 169 6.37 1.23 -12.22
N GLU A 170 7.66 1.53 -12.22
CA GLU A 170 8.50 1.58 -13.41
C GLU A 170 9.39 0.34 -13.47
N ASN A 171 9.49 -0.27 -14.65
CA ASN A 171 10.50 -1.29 -14.99
C ASN A 171 10.90 -1.14 -16.47
N ASP A 172 11.88 -1.95 -16.91
CA ASP A 172 12.44 -1.85 -18.27
C ASP A 172 11.44 -2.19 -19.40
N VAL A 173 10.30 -2.81 -19.09
CA VAL A 173 9.34 -3.35 -20.07
C VAL A 173 8.04 -2.54 -20.09
N CYS A 174 7.51 -2.18 -18.92
CA CYS A 174 6.25 -1.48 -18.79
C CYS A 174 6.20 -0.62 -17.51
N ASN A 175 5.29 0.34 -17.55
CA ASN A 175 4.92 1.12 -16.37
C ASN A 175 3.48 0.78 -15.97
N VAL A 176 3.24 0.63 -14.66
CA VAL A 176 1.90 0.36 -14.10
C VAL A 176 1.54 1.47 -13.14
N LEU A 177 0.33 1.99 -13.27
CA LEU A 177 -0.19 3.07 -12.43
C LEU A 177 -1.26 2.54 -11.49
N PHE A 178 -1.14 2.84 -10.20
CA PHE A 178 -2.10 2.52 -9.15
C PHE A 178 -2.77 3.82 -8.72
N LEU A 179 -4.05 3.99 -9.03
CA LEU A 179 -4.76 5.26 -8.91
C LEU A 179 -5.52 5.42 -7.58
N GLY A 180 -6.04 4.33 -7.01
CA GLY A 180 -6.84 4.36 -5.78
C GLY A 180 -8.06 5.26 -5.90
N ILE A 181 -8.89 5.04 -6.93
CA ILE A 181 -10.05 5.88 -7.28
C ILE A 181 -11.38 5.15 -7.14
#